data_AF-A0A9D7XSF8-F1
#
_entry.id   AF-A0A9D7XSF8-F1
#
_cell.length_a   1.000
_cell.length_b   1.000
_cell.length_c   1.000
_cell.angle_alpha   90.00
_cell.angle_beta   90.00
_cell.angle_gamma   90.00
#
_symmetry.space_group_name_H-M   'P 1'
#
loop_
_entity.id
_entity.type
_entity.pdbx_description
1 polymer ?
#
loop_
_entity_poly.entity_id
_entity_poly.type
_entity_poly.pdbx_seq_one_letter_code
_entity_poly.pdbx_strand_id
1 'polypeptide(L)'
;MSFKSYAIRSTDYDLITLDDPQPLMFSGRNGLIAKFVLSEKNRAMNPWKLCVGEIHAIAFPAKLLHDRAIVFEQAEDSERTLMWLQSISGISNSKTEMMFSFTPLAVVNQNLLTVRRSAVDRSYGEDLMLDGGVLSPEGPWHWKKPHLALGGVVLGSSTLTPLASTGFADSL
;
A
#
# COMPACT_ATOMS: atom_id res chain seq x y z
N MET A 1 -13.25 2.72 -3.01
CA MET A 1 -11.84 2.50 -2.63
C MET A 1 -11.49 1.05 -2.89
N SER A 2 -10.40 0.75 -3.58
CA SER A 2 -10.04 -0.62 -3.91
C SER A 2 -8.55 -0.77 -4.20
N PHE A 3 -7.97 -1.91 -3.83
CA PHE A 3 -6.67 -2.29 -4.33
C PHE A 3 -6.79 -3.00 -5.68
N LYS A 4 -5.88 -2.69 -6.59
CA LYS A 4 -5.78 -3.31 -7.90
C LYS A 4 -4.33 -3.63 -8.22
N SER A 5 -4.11 -4.77 -8.85
CA SER A 5 -2.86 -5.08 -9.52
C SER A 5 -2.92 -4.54 -10.94
N TYR A 6 -1.92 -3.78 -11.36
CA TYR A 6 -1.80 -3.22 -12.71
C TYR A 6 -0.56 -3.77 -13.40
N ALA A 7 -0.66 -4.09 -14.68
CA ALA A 7 0.50 -4.22 -15.55
C ALA A 7 1.20 -2.86 -15.66
N ILE A 8 2.52 -2.86 -15.51
CA ILE A 8 3.35 -1.67 -15.59
C ILE A 8 4.02 -1.65 -16.97
N ARG A 9 3.85 -0.55 -17.71
CA ARG A 9 4.66 -0.26 -18.90
C ARG A 9 5.41 1.04 -18.66
N SER A 10 6.74 0.96 -18.62
CA SER A 10 7.58 2.16 -18.60
C SER A 10 7.62 2.72 -20.01
N THR A 11 7.20 3.97 -20.18
CA THR A 11 7.13 4.61 -21.50
C THR A 11 8.41 5.39 -21.78
N ASP A 12 8.73 6.41 -20.97
CA ASP A 12 9.99 7.18 -20.97
C ASP A 12 9.99 8.16 -19.76
N TYR A 13 11.15 8.70 -19.35
CA TYR A 13 11.29 9.83 -18.39
C TYR A 13 10.36 9.80 -17.16
N ASP A 14 10.51 8.79 -16.30
CA ASP A 14 9.77 8.59 -15.04
C ASP A 14 8.25 8.42 -15.16
N LEU A 15 7.73 8.26 -16.38
CA LEU A 15 6.31 7.98 -16.61
C LEU A 15 6.05 6.49 -16.68
N ILE A 16 4.98 6.10 -16.00
CA ILE A 16 4.55 4.72 -15.87
C ILE A 16 3.09 4.64 -16.31
N THR A 17 2.80 3.78 -17.28
CA THR A 17 1.43 3.45 -17.65
C THR A 17 0.96 2.24 -16.85
N LEU A 18 -0.23 2.36 -16.27
CA LEU A 18 -0.93 1.34 -15.51
C LEU A 18 -2.06 0.74 -16.36
N ASP A 19 -1.93 -0.51 -16.75
CA ASP A 19 -2.88 -1.22 -17.62
C ASP A 19 -3.42 -2.50 -16.98
N ASP A 20 -4.44 -3.09 -17.60
CA ASP A 20 -5.02 -4.38 -17.19
C ASP A 20 -5.35 -4.43 -15.67
N PRO A 21 -6.26 -3.57 -15.16
CA PRO A 21 -6.61 -3.56 -13.75
C PRO A 21 -7.20 -4.89 -13.29
N GLN A 22 -6.54 -5.57 -12.36
CA GLN A 22 -7.04 -6.78 -11.72
C GLN A 22 -7.38 -6.48 -10.25
N PRO A 23 -8.64 -6.63 -9.82
CA PRO A 23 -9.03 -6.33 -8.44
C PRO A 23 -8.33 -7.27 -7.46
N LEU A 24 -7.88 -6.72 -6.32
CA LEU A 24 -7.27 -7.49 -5.24
C LEU A 24 -8.17 -7.46 -3.99
N MET A 25 -8.42 -8.65 -3.46
CA MET A 25 -9.11 -8.83 -2.20
C MET A 25 -8.08 -9.00 -1.09
N PHE A 26 -7.92 -7.99 -0.23
CA PHE A 26 -6.94 -8.03 0.87
C PHE A 26 -7.46 -8.79 2.10
N SER A 27 -8.76 -8.71 2.37
CA SER A 27 -9.41 -9.27 3.56
C SER A 27 -10.55 -10.24 3.25
N GLY A 28 -11.10 -10.85 4.29
CA GLY A 28 -12.04 -11.96 4.20
C GLY A 28 -11.34 -13.31 4.06
N ARG A 29 -12.13 -14.39 4.18
CA ARG A 29 -11.67 -15.80 4.12
C ARG A 29 -10.82 -16.15 2.89
N ASN A 30 -11.05 -15.43 1.78
CA ASN A 30 -10.33 -15.62 0.51
C ASN A 30 -9.34 -14.48 0.20
N GLY A 31 -9.13 -13.57 1.16
CA GLY A 31 -8.25 -12.42 1.02
C GLY A 31 -6.77 -12.78 1.08
N LEU A 32 -5.92 -11.86 0.61
CA LEU A 32 -4.47 -12.00 0.59
C LEU A 32 -3.87 -12.38 1.95
N ILE A 33 -4.30 -11.70 3.01
CA ILE A 33 -3.78 -11.97 4.36
C ILE A 33 -4.22 -13.37 4.82
N ALA A 34 -5.41 -13.86 4.43
CA ALA A 34 -5.91 -15.19 4.85
C ALA A 34 -5.07 -16.27 4.22
N LYS A 35 -4.83 -16.11 2.92
CA LYS A 35 -4.00 -17.02 2.14
C LYS A 35 -2.58 -17.07 2.68
N PHE A 36 -1.96 -15.91 2.96
CA PHE A 36 -0.63 -15.83 3.59
C PHE A 36 -0.58 -16.57 4.92
N VAL A 37 -1.51 -16.25 5.82
CA VAL A 37 -1.57 -16.85 7.15
C VAL A 37 -1.74 -18.37 7.07
N LEU A 38 -2.59 -18.85 6.15
CA LEU A 38 -2.82 -20.28 5.94
C LEU A 38 -1.60 -21.00 5.34
N SER A 39 -0.89 -20.36 4.40
CA SER A 39 0.25 -20.95 3.71
C SER A 39 1.55 -20.88 4.53
N GLU A 40 1.72 -19.84 5.34
CA GLU A 40 2.97 -19.54 6.07
C GLU A 40 2.72 -19.31 7.56
N LYS A 41 1.95 -20.19 8.20
CA LYS A 41 1.56 -20.08 9.62
C LYS A 41 2.70 -19.67 10.56
N ASN A 42 3.86 -20.32 10.43
CA ASN A 42 5.01 -20.05 11.31
C ASN A 42 5.55 -18.62 11.15
N ARG A 43 5.57 -18.09 9.93
CA ARG A 43 6.00 -16.71 9.66
C ARG A 43 4.92 -15.72 10.12
N ALA A 44 3.66 -16.04 9.88
CA ALA A 44 2.53 -15.21 10.28
C ALA A 44 2.41 -15.02 11.80
N MET A 45 2.90 -15.98 12.59
CA MET A 45 2.95 -15.91 14.07
C MET A 45 4.06 -15.00 14.62
N ASN A 46 4.98 -14.52 13.79
CA ASN A 46 6.08 -13.64 14.18
C ASN A 46 5.92 -12.27 13.47
N PRO A 47 6.69 -11.23 13.81
CA PRO A 47 6.76 -10.04 12.97
C PRO A 47 7.15 -10.42 11.53
N TRP A 48 6.36 -9.98 10.56
CA TRP A 48 6.53 -10.34 9.16
C TRP A 48 6.40 -9.12 8.25
N LYS A 49 6.98 -9.22 7.07
CA LYS A 49 6.87 -8.25 5.98
C LYS A 49 6.67 -8.99 4.67
N LEU A 50 5.65 -8.63 3.91
CA LEU A 50 5.37 -9.07 2.56
C LEU A 50 5.76 -7.97 1.58
N CYS A 51 6.71 -8.28 0.71
CA CYS A 51 7.07 -7.45 -0.43
C CYS A 51 6.07 -7.63 -1.58
N VAL A 52 6.00 -6.68 -2.52
CA VAL A 52 5.04 -6.71 -3.65
C VAL A 52 5.07 -8.05 -4.42
N GLY A 53 6.25 -8.61 -4.65
CA GLY A 53 6.39 -9.90 -5.34
C GLY A 53 5.71 -11.05 -4.58
N GLU A 54 5.87 -11.10 -3.25
CA GLU A 54 5.22 -12.11 -2.42
C GLU A 54 3.70 -11.92 -2.42
N ILE A 55 3.23 -10.67 -2.33
CA ILE A 55 1.80 -10.35 -2.38
C ILE A 55 1.21 -10.80 -3.72
N HIS A 56 1.91 -10.57 -4.84
CA HIS A 56 1.47 -11.07 -6.15
C HIS A 56 1.48 -12.61 -6.23
N ALA A 57 2.49 -13.28 -5.69
CA ALA A 57 2.53 -14.74 -5.65
C ALA A 57 1.35 -15.33 -4.86
N ILE A 58 0.95 -14.67 -3.77
CA ILE A 58 -0.23 -15.08 -2.98
C ILE A 58 -1.54 -14.77 -3.71
N ALA A 59 -1.63 -13.61 -4.39
CA ALA A 59 -2.82 -13.21 -5.15
C ALA A 59 -3.06 -14.10 -6.37
N PHE A 60 -1.99 -14.47 -7.07
CA PHE A 60 -2.01 -15.10 -8.38
C PHE A 60 -1.09 -16.33 -8.44
N PRO A 61 -1.33 -17.38 -7.62
CA PRO A 61 -0.42 -18.52 -7.48
C PRO A 61 -0.20 -19.32 -8.77
N ALA A 62 -1.13 -19.23 -9.73
CA ALA A 62 -1.06 -19.92 -11.02
C ALA A 62 -0.42 -19.09 -12.15
N LYS A 63 -0.03 -17.83 -11.90
CA LYS A 63 0.56 -16.93 -12.90
C LYS A 63 1.78 -16.22 -12.33
N LEU A 64 2.95 -16.47 -12.92
CA LEU A 64 4.10 -15.57 -12.77
C LEU A 64 3.77 -14.27 -13.50
N LEU A 65 3.22 -13.31 -12.75
CA LEU A 65 2.97 -11.97 -13.25
C LEU A 65 4.25 -11.16 -13.07
N HIS A 66 5.07 -11.12 -14.11
CA HIS A 66 6.18 -10.18 -14.18
C HIS A 66 5.64 -8.76 -14.46
N ASP A 67 6.30 -7.76 -13.89
CA ASP A 67 6.04 -6.32 -14.06
C ASP A 67 4.62 -5.83 -13.70
N ARG A 68 4.20 -6.08 -12.46
CA ARG A 68 2.95 -5.53 -11.93
C ARG A 68 3.14 -4.66 -10.69
N ALA A 69 2.31 -3.63 -10.59
CA ALA A 69 2.19 -2.74 -9.43
C ALA A 69 0.93 -3.08 -8.66
N ILE A 70 0.96 -3.01 -7.33
CA ILE A 70 -0.27 -3.00 -6.53
C ILE A 70 -0.56 -1.54 -6.20
N VAL A 71 -1.73 -1.06 -6.61
CA VAL A 71 -2.15 0.33 -6.43
C VAL A 71 -3.43 0.37 -5.60
N PHE A 72 -3.43 1.18 -4.55
CA PHE A 72 -4.64 1.58 -3.85
C PHE A 72 -5.25 2.79 -4.54
N GLU A 73 -6.53 2.67 -4.89
CA GLU A 73 -7.29 3.72 -5.57
C GLU A 73 -8.38 4.27 -4.67
N GLN A 74 -8.36 5.58 -4.49
CA GLN A 74 -9.45 6.36 -3.91
C GLN A 74 -9.99 7.28 -5.00
N ALA A 75 -11.26 7.07 -5.34
CA ALA A 75 -12.01 7.95 -6.20
C ALA A 75 -12.96 8.74 -5.31
N GLU A 76 -12.82 10.06 -5.32
CA GLU A 76 -13.75 11.01 -4.70
C GLU A 76 -14.16 12.00 -5.78
N ASP A 77 -15.46 12.10 -6.03
CA ASP A 77 -16.06 12.88 -7.12
C ASP A 77 -15.41 12.60 -8.49
N SER A 78 -14.61 13.54 -8.99
CA SER A 78 -13.88 13.49 -10.26
C SER A 78 -12.38 13.25 -10.10
N GLU A 79 -11.86 13.22 -8.87
CA GLU A 79 -10.44 13.05 -8.59
C GLU A 79 -10.09 11.61 -8.25
N ARG A 80 -8.98 11.13 -8.80
CA ARG A 80 -8.37 9.84 -8.45
C ARG A 80 -7.07 10.08 -7.70
N THR A 81 -7.05 9.67 -6.45
CA THR A 81 -5.82 9.53 -5.67
C THR A 81 -5.31 8.10 -5.80
N LEU A 82 -4.07 7.95 -6.22
CA LEU A 82 -3.42 6.67 -6.43
C LEU A 82 -2.19 6.54 -5.52
N MET A 83 -2.05 5.38 -4.89
CA MET A 83 -0.91 5.06 -4.03
C MET A 83 -0.35 3.70 -4.40
N TRP A 84 0.94 3.64 -4.72
CA TRP A 84 1.65 2.40 -5.04
C TRP A 84 2.05 1.69 -3.75
N LEU A 85 1.53 0.49 -3.50
CA LEU A 85 1.92 -0.34 -2.36
C LEU A 85 3.35 -0.87 -2.51
N GLN A 86 4.22 -0.55 -1.56
CA GLN A 86 5.60 -1.03 -1.49
C GLN A 86 5.74 -2.31 -0.65
N SER A 87 5.03 -2.37 0.46
CA SER A 87 5.02 -3.56 1.33
C SER A 87 3.88 -3.53 2.32
N ILE A 88 3.60 -4.70 2.88
CA ILE A 88 2.75 -4.84 4.07
C ILE A 88 3.60 -5.49 5.14
N SER A 89 3.57 -4.95 6.34
CA SER A 89 4.17 -5.61 7.51
C SER A 89 3.10 -5.86 8.55
N GLY A 90 3.29 -6.88 9.36
CA GLY A 90 2.37 -7.22 10.43
C GLY A 90 3.10 -7.70 11.67
N ILE A 91 2.49 -7.43 12.82
CA ILE A 91 2.91 -7.96 14.13
C ILE A 91 1.76 -8.81 14.67
N SER A 92 2.07 -10.06 15.02
CA SER A 92 1.09 -11.00 15.55
C SER A 92 1.12 -11.00 17.07
N ASN A 93 0.11 -10.38 17.69
CA ASN A 93 -0.20 -10.50 19.11
C ASN A 93 -1.60 -11.12 19.30
N SER A 94 -2.27 -10.89 20.44
CA SER A 94 -3.70 -11.22 20.62
C SER A 94 -4.63 -10.50 19.63
N LYS A 95 -4.12 -9.45 18.98
CA LYS A 95 -4.69 -8.73 17.84
C LYS A 95 -3.57 -8.55 16.80
N THR A 96 -3.94 -8.49 15.53
CA THR A 96 -2.98 -8.29 14.43
C THR A 96 -2.96 -6.83 14.02
N GLU A 97 -1.79 -6.21 14.09
CA GLU A 97 -1.60 -4.84 13.58
C GLU A 97 -0.88 -4.95 12.25
N MET A 98 -1.34 -4.19 11.24
CA MET A 98 -0.73 -4.20 9.91
C MET A 98 -0.36 -2.79 9.46
N MET A 99 0.85 -2.66 8.93
CA MET A 99 1.37 -1.42 8.38
C MET A 99 1.56 -1.57 6.88
N PHE A 100 0.88 -0.73 6.11
CA PHE A 100 0.98 -0.65 4.66
C PHE A 100 1.89 0.52 4.30
N SER A 101 2.95 0.25 3.55
CA SER A 101 3.84 1.29 3.04
C SER A 101 3.51 1.59 1.59
N PHE A 102 3.37 2.87 1.25
CA PHE A 102 2.96 3.34 -0.07
C PHE A 102 3.87 4.43 -0.61
N THR A 103 3.96 4.53 -1.92
CA THR A 103 4.51 5.71 -2.62
C THR A 103 3.34 6.42 -3.33
N PRO A 104 3.06 7.70 -3.05
CA PRO A 104 2.04 8.45 -3.77
C PRO A 104 2.36 8.54 -5.27
N LEU A 105 1.32 8.45 -6.09
CA LEU A 105 1.41 8.58 -7.52
C LEU A 105 0.72 9.86 -7.98
N ALA A 106 1.44 10.67 -8.76
CA ALA A 106 0.86 11.82 -9.45
C ALA A 106 0.22 11.33 -10.75
N VAL A 107 -1.09 11.54 -10.92
CA VAL A 107 -1.79 11.20 -12.17
C VAL A 107 -1.48 12.27 -13.22
N VAL A 108 -0.88 11.85 -14.33
CA VAL A 108 -0.53 12.70 -15.47
C VAL A 108 -1.61 12.63 -16.55
N ASN A 109 -2.22 11.46 -16.75
CA ASN A 109 -3.32 11.24 -17.70
C ASN A 109 -4.31 10.22 -17.13
N GLN A 110 -5.61 10.52 -17.22
CA GLN A 110 -6.70 9.69 -16.72
C GLN A 110 -7.25 8.68 -17.76
N ASN A 111 -7.19 9.02 -19.06
CA ASN A 111 -7.74 8.18 -20.13
C ASN A 111 -6.88 6.94 -20.37
N LEU A 112 -5.58 7.17 -20.56
CA LEU A 112 -4.55 6.15 -20.42
C LEU A 112 -3.90 6.41 -19.06
N LEU A 113 -4.12 5.54 -18.08
CA LEU A 113 -3.72 5.80 -16.70
C LEU A 113 -2.20 5.88 -16.60
N THR A 114 -1.69 7.09 -16.69
CA THR A 114 -0.25 7.39 -16.72
C THR A 114 0.08 8.17 -15.47
N VAL A 115 1.08 7.68 -14.75
CA VAL A 115 1.45 8.18 -13.44
C VAL A 115 2.93 8.47 -13.37
N ARG A 116 3.30 9.32 -12.41
CA ARG A 116 4.69 9.52 -11.98
C ARG A 116 4.80 9.16 -10.51
N ARG A 117 5.87 8.48 -10.12
CA ARG A 117 6.18 8.23 -8.71
C ARG A 117 6.64 9.52 -8.05
N SER A 118 6.09 9.83 -6.88
CA SER A 118 6.73 10.80 -5.99
C SER A 118 8.03 10.20 -5.43
N ALA A 119 9.04 11.04 -5.17
CA ALA A 119 10.26 10.60 -4.49
C ALA A 119 10.04 10.33 -2.99
N VAL A 120 8.83 10.55 -2.47
CA VAL A 120 8.49 10.45 -1.05
C VAL A 120 7.69 9.18 -0.78
N ASP A 121 8.24 8.28 0.02
CA ASP A 121 7.49 7.16 0.59
C ASP A 121 6.65 7.61 1.78
N ARG A 122 5.42 7.12 1.88
CA ARG A 122 4.50 7.33 3.00
C ARG A 122 4.16 5.99 3.64
N SER A 123 4.25 5.90 4.96
CA SER A 123 3.78 4.71 5.69
C SER A 123 2.43 4.98 6.33
N TYR A 124 1.55 4.00 6.27
CA TYR A 124 0.19 4.10 6.78
C TYR A 124 -0.16 2.84 7.58
N GLY A 125 -0.53 3.02 8.84
CA GLY A 125 -0.84 1.93 9.77
C GLY A 125 -2.33 1.75 9.94
N GLU A 126 -2.79 0.50 9.88
CA GLU A 126 -4.15 0.14 10.28
C GLU A 126 -4.17 -1.10 11.19
N ASP A 127 -5.03 -1.05 12.20
CA ASP A 127 -5.32 -2.21 13.03
C ASP A 127 -6.36 -3.08 12.35
N LEU A 128 -5.96 -4.27 11.89
CA LEU A 128 -6.90 -5.28 11.42
C LEU A 128 -7.25 -6.23 12.55
N MET A 129 -8.46 -6.11 13.08
CA MET A 129 -8.93 -7.09 14.06
C MET A 129 -9.27 -8.41 13.36
N LEU A 130 -8.42 -9.41 13.58
CA LEU A 130 -8.73 -10.82 13.33
C LEU A 130 -9.38 -11.40 14.59
N ASP A 131 -10.70 -11.50 14.62
CA ASP A 131 -11.40 -12.12 15.74
C ASP A 131 -10.99 -13.60 15.88
N GLY A 132 -10.34 -13.93 17.00
CA GLY A 132 -9.71 -15.23 17.27
C GLY A 132 -8.19 -15.28 17.00
N GLY A 133 -7.57 -14.17 16.63
CA GLY A 133 -6.13 -14.05 16.35
C GLY A 133 -5.74 -14.56 14.96
N VAL A 134 -4.44 -14.50 14.64
CA VAL A 134 -3.87 -14.98 13.35
C VAL A 134 -4.22 -16.45 13.08
N LEU A 135 -4.50 -17.25 14.11
CA LEU A 135 -4.88 -18.67 13.98
C LEU A 135 -6.36 -18.90 13.65
N SER A 136 -7.17 -17.84 13.52
CA SER A 136 -8.57 -17.90 13.11
C SER A 136 -8.78 -17.28 11.72
N PRO A 137 -8.26 -17.92 10.64
CA PRO A 137 -8.35 -17.39 9.28
C PRO A 137 -9.79 -17.34 8.74
N GLU A 138 -10.75 -17.97 9.42
CA GLU A 138 -12.17 -17.99 9.07
C GLU A 138 -13.02 -17.02 9.91
N GLY A 139 -12.43 -16.32 10.88
CA GLY A 139 -13.15 -15.36 11.70
C GLY A 139 -13.78 -14.24 10.85
N PRO A 140 -14.74 -13.47 11.39
CA PRO A 140 -15.22 -12.30 10.67
C PRO A 140 -14.09 -11.26 10.62
N TRP A 141 -13.57 -11.02 9.42
CA TRP A 141 -12.46 -10.08 9.23
C TRP A 141 -13.03 -8.69 9.08
N HIS A 142 -12.92 -7.91 10.14
CA HIS A 142 -13.43 -6.56 10.14
C HIS A 142 -12.28 -5.58 9.93
N TRP A 143 -12.22 -5.00 8.73
CA TRP A 143 -11.49 -3.76 8.52
C TRP A 143 -12.15 -2.68 9.36
N LYS A 144 -11.53 -2.30 10.47
CA LYS A 144 -12.04 -1.26 11.35
C LYS A 144 -11.42 0.05 10.94
N LYS A 145 -12.10 0.76 10.04
CA LYS A 145 -11.72 2.09 9.60
C LYS A 145 -12.54 3.12 10.38
N PRO A 146 -11.95 3.93 11.28
CA PRO A 146 -12.56 5.19 11.65
C PRO A 146 -12.25 6.24 10.58
N HIS A 147 -11.00 6.40 10.15
CA HIS A 147 -10.62 7.46 9.21
C HIS A 147 -9.38 7.08 8.36
N LEU A 148 -9.57 6.70 7.08
CA LEU A 148 -8.59 7.09 6.04
C LEU A 148 -8.91 8.53 5.66
N ALA A 149 -8.84 9.45 6.63
CA ALA A 149 -8.67 10.85 6.30
C ALA A 149 -7.17 10.97 5.99
N LEU A 150 -6.81 11.00 4.72
CA LEU A 150 -5.41 11.13 4.25
C LEU A 150 -4.87 12.55 4.50
N GLY A 151 -5.07 13.06 5.70
CA GLY A 151 -4.49 14.27 6.26
C GLY A 151 -3.91 13.93 7.63
N GLY A 152 -2.61 13.66 7.67
CA GLY A 152 -1.83 13.57 8.91
C GLY A 152 -1.56 12.15 9.39
N VAL A 153 -0.41 11.60 9.01
CA VAL A 153 0.69 11.24 9.94
C VAL A 153 1.96 11.14 9.07
N VAL A 154 2.92 12.04 9.32
CA VAL A 154 4.29 11.94 8.83
C VAL A 154 5.07 11.22 9.93
N LEU A 155 5.56 10.01 9.67
CA LEU A 155 6.68 9.43 10.40
C LEU A 155 7.85 9.28 9.43
N GLY A 156 8.48 10.41 9.12
CA GLY A 156 9.82 10.45 8.58
C GLY A 156 10.81 10.54 9.74
N SER A 157 11.64 9.50 9.92
CA SER A 157 12.91 9.61 10.64
C SER A 157 14.01 9.40 9.59
N SER A 158 15.13 10.11 9.54
CA SER A 158 15.77 11.01 10.50
C SER A 158 16.87 11.77 9.75
N THR A 159 16.83 13.11 9.83
CA THR A 159 17.97 14.07 9.81
C THR A 159 17.39 15.46 9.54
N LEU A 160 16.91 16.12 10.60
CA LEU A 160 16.65 17.56 10.55
C LEU A 160 17.96 18.28 10.89
N THR A 161 18.74 18.60 9.86
CA THR A 161 19.51 19.85 9.88
C THR A 161 18.55 20.95 9.43
N PRO A 162 18.28 21.99 10.24
CA PRO A 162 17.53 23.13 9.76
C PRO A 162 18.35 23.80 8.66
N LEU A 163 17.83 23.83 7.43
CA LEU A 163 18.39 24.69 6.40
C LEU A 163 18.14 26.13 6.85
N ALA A 164 19.23 26.83 7.16
CA ALA A 164 19.25 28.24 7.47
C ALA A 164 18.44 29.02 6.42
N SER A 165 17.55 29.89 6.88
CA SER A 165 16.92 30.90 6.04
C SER A 165 17.96 31.94 5.64
N THR A 166 18.69 31.70 4.56
CA THR A 166 19.26 32.76 3.73
C THR A 166 18.13 33.23 2.81
N GLY A 167 17.68 34.47 2.76
CA GLY A 167 18.14 35.74 3.29
C GLY A 167 17.47 36.82 2.42
N PHE A 168 17.34 38.05 2.93
CA PHE A 168 17.74 39.31 2.30
C PHE A 168 17.00 40.48 2.95
N ALA A 169 17.83 41.46 3.34
CA ALA A 169 17.45 42.80 3.71
C ALA A 169 16.93 43.57 2.49
N ASP A 170 16.03 44.52 2.76
CA ASP A 170 15.98 45.88 2.19
C ASP A 170 14.96 46.64 3.08
N SER A 171 15.35 47.54 3.99
CA SER A 171 15.83 48.92 3.77
C SER A 171 14.82 49.80 3.04
N LEU A 172 13.98 50.52 3.81
CA LEU A 172 13.88 51.99 3.85
C LEU A 172 13.02 52.43 5.05
#